data_AF-A0A7L1E658-F1
#
_entry.id   AF-A0A7L1E658-F1
#
_cell.length_a   1.000
_cell.length_b   1.000
_cell.length_c   1.000
_cell.angle_alpha   90.00
_cell.angle_beta   90.00
_cell.angle_gamma   90.00
#
_symmetry.space_group_name_H-M   'P 1'
#
loop_
_entity.id
_entity.type
_entity.pdbx_description
1 polymer ?
#
loop_
_entity_poly.entity_id
_entity_poly.type
_entity_poly.pdbx_seq_one_letter_code
_entity_poly.pdbx_strand_id
1 'polypeptide(L)' 'RGLARALCREVLAFARARGFGAVVLSTSMVQVAAQRLYEGQGFRKVGSSYPSLLGTLLNFQIFHYRCDLGDGT' A
#
# COMPACT_ATOMS: atom_id res chain seq x y z
N ARG A 1 15.34 11.99 7.46
CA ARG A 1 14.74 11.41 6.22
C ARG A 1 14.62 9.90 6.40
N GLY A 2 13.55 9.24 5.95
CA GLY A 2 13.43 7.78 5.98
C GLY A 2 12.47 7.18 7.02
N LEU A 3 11.83 8.00 7.86
CA LEU A 3 10.89 7.51 8.88
C LEU A 3 9.74 6.69 8.29
N ALA A 4 9.12 7.17 7.21
CA ALA A 4 8.03 6.44 6.56
C ALA A 4 8.47 5.07 6.01
N ARG A 5 9.72 4.97 5.52
CA ARG A 5 10.32 3.71 5.10
C ARG A 5 10.55 2.77 6.30
N ALA A 6 11.10 3.30 7.39
CA ALA A 6 11.30 2.53 8.62
C ALA A 6 9.96 1.99 9.16
N LEU A 7 8.94 2.84 9.25
CA LEU A 7 7.59 2.44 9.66
C LEU A 7 7.00 1.36 8.74
N CYS A 8 7.14 1.49 7.41
CA CYS A 8 6.69 0.43 6.49
C CYS A 8 7.40 -0.90 6.76
N ARG A 9 8.71 -0.89 7.03
CA ARG A 9 9.47 -2.11 7.36
C ARG A 9 8.98 -2.73 8.66
N GLU A 10 8.74 -1.91 9.68
CA GLU A 10 8.24 -2.38 10.97
C GLU A 10 6.86 -3.03 10.84
N VAL A 11 5.93 -2.44 10.07
CA VAL A 11 4.61 -3.06 9.84
C VAL A 11 4.74 -4.40 9.12
N LEU A 12 5.59 -4.51 8.10
CA LEU A 12 5.79 -5.76 7.37
C LEU A 12 6.46 -6.83 8.25
N ALA A 13 7.45 -6.45 9.06
CA ALA A 13 8.13 -7.35 9.99
C ALA A 13 7.17 -7.85 11.08
N PHE A 14 6.41 -6.94 11.69
CA PHE A 14 5.37 -7.27 12.66
C PHE A 14 4.33 -8.22 12.07
N ALA A 15 3.84 -7.93 10.86
CA ALA A 15 2.81 -8.74 10.24
C ALA A 15 3.33 -10.16 9.92
N ARG A 16 4.57 -10.28 9.44
CA ARG A 16 5.21 -11.57 9.19
C ARG A 16 5.40 -12.36 10.49
N ALA A 17 5.90 -11.72 11.54
CA ALA A 17 6.11 -12.36 12.84
C ALA A 17 4.81 -12.88 13.49
N ARG A 18 3.67 -12.31 13.10
CA ARG A 18 2.32 -12.72 13.55
C ARG A 18 1.67 -13.76 12.63
N GLY A 19 2.33 -14.17 11.54
CA GLY A 19 1.79 -15.15 10.59
C GLY A 19 0.68 -14.61 9.69
N PHE A 20 0.60 -13.29 9.47
CA PHE A 20 -0.35 -12.75 8.49
C PHE A 20 0.13 -13.04 7.06
N GLY A 21 -0.80 -13.36 6.16
CA GLY A 21 -0.47 -13.64 4.76
C GLY A 21 -0.13 -12.40 3.92
N ALA A 22 -0.64 -11.22 4.27
CA ALA A 22 -0.35 -9.99 3.56
C ALA A 22 -0.68 -8.72 4.37
N VAL A 23 -0.09 -7.61 3.94
CA VAL A 23 -0.49 -6.25 4.34
C VAL A 23 -1.16 -5.55 3.16
N VAL A 24 -2.30 -4.92 3.40
CA VAL A 24 -3.03 -4.12 2.38
C VAL A 24 -3.09 -2.65 2.79
N LEU A 25 -3.09 -1.76 1.81
CA LEU A 25 -3.25 -0.32 2.03
C LEU A 25 -3.97 0.35 0.86
N SER A 26 -4.48 1.55 1.11
CA SER A 26 -5.10 2.39 0.09
C SER A 26 -4.45 3.79 0.09
N THR A 27 -4.20 4.34 -1.08
CA THR A 27 -3.60 5.68 -1.26
C THR A 27 -4.26 6.40 -2.43
N SER A 28 -4.33 7.73 -2.39
CA SER A 28 -4.86 8.49 -3.52
C SER A 28 -3.89 8.50 -4.70
N MET A 29 -4.42 8.54 -5.91
CA MET A 29 -3.62 8.67 -7.14
C MET A 29 -2.71 9.91 -7.16
N VAL A 30 -3.05 10.97 -6.41
CA VAL A 30 -2.23 12.20 -6.38
C VAL A 30 -1.00 12.06 -5.47
N GLN A 31 -0.98 11.05 -4.58
CA GLN A 31 0.09 10.84 -3.60
C GLN A 31 1.27 10.06 -4.20
N VAL A 32 1.86 10.56 -5.28
CA VAL A 32 2.91 9.87 -6.07
C VAL A 32 4.13 9.48 -5.22
N ALA A 33 4.53 10.33 -4.26
CA ALA A 33 5.63 10.02 -3.36
C ALA A 33 5.35 8.83 -2.44
N ALA A 34 4.10 8.69 -1.98
CA ALA A 34 3.67 7.55 -1.17
C ALA A 34 3.60 6.27 -2.00
N GLN A 35 3.06 6.34 -3.22
CA GLN A 35 3.04 5.21 -4.16
C GLN A 35 4.45 4.64 -4.39
N ARG A 36 5.41 5.50 -4.74
CA ARG A 36 6.82 5.09 -4.92
C ARG A 36 7.44 4.52 -3.65
N LEU A 37 7.08 5.05 -2.49
CA LEU A 37 7.52 4.51 -1.20
C LEU A 37 6.99 3.09 -1.00
N TYR A 38 5.69 2.86 -1.22
CA TYR A 38 5.07 1.55 -1.03
C TYR A 38 5.61 0.52 -2.03
N GLU A 39 5.72 0.88 -3.30
CA GLU A 39 6.27 0.02 -4.35
C GLU A 39 7.71 -0.39 -4.05
N GLY A 40 8.55 0.56 -3.61
CA GLY A 40 9.91 0.29 -3.17
C GLY A 40 10.02 -0.59 -1.92
N GLN A 41 8.92 -0.85 -1.22
CA GLN A 41 8.85 -1.68 -0.01
C GLN A 41 8.21 -3.06 -0.27
N GLY A 42 7.88 -3.38 -1.52
CA GLY A 42 7.34 -4.68 -1.91
C GLY A 42 5.81 -4.72 -2.04
N PHE A 43 5.13 -3.58 -1.91
CA PHE A 43 3.71 -3.50 -2.22
C PHE A 43 3.48 -3.48 -3.73
N ARG A 44 2.44 -4.16 -4.19
CA ARG A 44 1.98 -4.15 -5.59
C ARG A 44 0.57 -3.58 -5.67
N LYS A 45 0.31 -2.75 -6.67
CA LYS A 45 -1.03 -2.24 -6.94
C LYS A 45 -1.91 -3.40 -7.43
N VAL A 46 -3.03 -3.64 -6.76
CA VAL A 46 -3.96 -4.72 -7.06
C VAL A 46 -5.32 -4.22 -7.57
N GLY A 47 -5.55 -2.91 -7.51
CA GLY A 47 -6.77 -2.31 -8.05
C GLY A 47 -6.86 -0.81 -7.81
N SER A 48 -7.99 -0.25 -8.24
CA SER A 48 -8.37 1.12 -7.96
C SER A 48 -9.87 1.26 -7.83
N SER A 49 -10.31 2.22 -7.02
CA SER A 49 -11.72 2.58 -6.84
C SER A 49 -11.91 4.09 -6.93
N TYR A 50 -13.15 4.51 -7.17
CA TYR A 50 -13.55 5.91 -7.05
C TYR A 50 -14.22 6.11 -5.69
N PRO A 51 -13.86 7.15 -4.92
CA PRO A 51 -14.41 7.34 -3.58
C PRO A 51 -15.87 7.82 -3.60
N SER A 52 -16.33 8.40 -4.72
CA SER A 52 -17.69 8.92 -4.91
C SER A 52 -17.97 9.21 -6.39
N LEU A 53 -19.22 9.51 -6.74
CA LEU A 53 -19.60 9.98 -8.09
C LEU A 53 -18.84 11.24 -8.51
N LEU A 54 -18.64 12.18 -7.58
CA LEU A 54 -17.80 13.36 -7.81
C LEU A 54 -16.35 12.95 -8.06
N GLY A 55 -15.85 11.96 -7.32
CA GLY A 55 -14.53 11.36 -7.58
C GLY A 55 -14.43 10.75 -8.98
N THR A 56 -15.48 10.09 -9.46
CA THR A 56 -15.54 9.56 -10.84
C THR A 56 -15.49 10.69 -11.88
N LEU A 57 -16.27 11.77 -11.69
CA LEU A 57 -16.27 12.91 -12.60
C LEU A 57 -14.88 13.58 -12.69
N LEU A 58 -14.18 13.67 -11.56
CA LEU A 58 -12.82 14.24 -11.48
C LEU A 58 -11.72 13.23 -11.83
N ASN A 59 -12.07 12.00 -12.22
CA ASN A 59 -11.18 10.86 -12.38
C ASN A 59 -10.23 10.64 -11.19
N PHE A 60 -10.66 11.01 -9.97
CA PHE A 60 -9.89 10.87 -8.74
C PHE A 60 -10.00 9.43 -8.23
N GLN A 61 -8.91 8.68 -8.37
CA GLN A 61 -8.84 7.27 -7.99
C GLN A 61 -8.13 7.08 -6.65
N ILE A 62 -8.61 6.10 -5.88
CA ILE A 62 -7.90 5.48 -4.77
C ILE A 62 -7.26 4.20 -5.28
N PHE A 63 -5.95 4.06 -5.11
CA PHE A 63 -5.21 2.86 -5.46
C PHE A 63 -5.15 1.93 -4.26
N HIS A 64 -5.40 0.65 -4.51
CA HIS A 64 -5.28 -0.42 -3.53
C HIS A 64 -3.99 -1.19 -3.77
N TYR A 65 -3.22 -1.35 -2.71
CA TYR A 65 -1.94 -2.06 -2.73
C TYR A 65 -1.97 -3.26 -1.78
N ARG A 66 -1.22 -4.30 -2.15
CA ARG A 66 -1.03 -5.51 -1.35
C ARG A 66 0.46 -5.90 -1.35
N CYS A 67 0.98 -6.25 -0.19
CA CYS A 67 2.30 -6.88 -0.04
C CYS A 67 2.09 -8.28 0.57
N ASP A 68 2.29 -9.32 -0.24
CA ASP A 68 2.27 -10.70 0.23
C ASP A 68 3.53 -10.97 1.05
N LEU A 69 3.37 -11.59 2.22
CA LEU A 69 4.46 -11.74 3.19
C LEU A 69 5.26 -13.03 3.02
N GLY A 70 4.82 -13.92 2.12
CA GLY A 70 5.34 -15.27 1.92
C GLY A 70 5.01 -16.17 3.11
N ASP A 71 4.88 -17.46 2.86
CA ASP A 71 4.90 -18.44 3.96
C ASP A 71 6.33 -18.43 4.49
N GLY A 72 6.50 -18.14 5.79
CA GLY A 72 7.81 -18.21 6.43
C GLY A 72 8.32 -19.64 6.40
N THR A 73 9.10 -19.99 5.38
CA THR A 73 9.96 -21.18 5.36
C THR A 73 11.26 -20.88 6.05
#